data_AF-A0A0T7GVA3-F1
#
_entry.id   AF-A0A0T7GVA3-F1
#
_cell.length_a   1.000
_cell.length_b   1.000
_cell.length_c   1.000
_cell.angle_alpha   90.00
_cell.angle_beta   90.00
_cell.angle_gamma   90.00
#
_symmetry.space_group_name_H-M   'P 1'
#
loop_
_entity.id
_entity.type
_entity.pdbx_description
1 polymer ?
#
loop_
_entity_poly.entity_id
_entity_poly.type
_entity_poly.pdbx_seq_one_letter_code
_entity_poly.pdbx_strand_id
1 'polypeptide(L)'
;MLSPYAIDKLLRYFDAIDRHVTRYMTYPRPRDEESMTAMLIDLLDEDVQLHEGIGYNIRDLRDDLSAASDPTSVAFNLETHKYRKDFENLVSQADLGLIIRYENNYEPALSGQRSWLLQAKRVYETKHDPNRRYEPRAKFNSFDADQDARIRELVRFVDDDFFRYLLYCPRPDGLDQRTKNELSYLRSRALRLEIFDYASGLQVRDDVLNGSHTLAAGMFVADIEGCPKTLGEVHAGLLKTATPLSWFIVQHIPGGESHLRGRLSDGTGLRQGIELHRGSDDLVSMIVRGDEEVVGIISEKLAERRWAGRMLPAATLTITISAGEPADRDRPRWDLVD
;
A
#
# COMPACT_ATOMS: atom_id res chain seq x y z
N MET A 1 8.26 14.83 9.82
CA MET A 1 6.82 14.72 9.49
C MET A 1 6.56 15.42 8.17
N LEU A 2 5.72 14.86 7.30
CA LEU A 2 5.35 15.51 6.04
C LEU A 2 4.36 16.65 6.26
N SER A 3 4.49 17.71 5.45
CA SER A 3 3.53 18.80 5.44
C SER A 3 2.18 18.35 4.84
N PRO A 4 1.05 18.95 5.22
CA PRO A 4 -0.24 18.68 4.58
C PRO A 4 -0.21 18.88 3.06
N TYR A 5 0.58 19.84 2.57
CA TYR A 5 0.80 20.07 1.15
C TYR A 5 1.45 18.85 0.48
N ALA A 6 2.56 18.33 1.04
CA ALA A 6 3.22 17.15 0.47
C ALA A 6 2.28 15.93 0.49
N ILE A 7 1.48 15.76 1.56
CA ILE A 7 0.48 14.70 1.65
C ILE A 7 -0.55 14.80 0.52
N ASP A 8 -1.13 15.99 0.29
CA ASP A 8 -2.09 16.21 -0.82
C ASP A 8 -1.51 15.79 -2.18
N LYS A 9 -0.27 16.19 -2.47
CA LYS A 9 0.39 15.86 -3.74
C LYS A 9 0.65 14.36 -3.89
N LEU A 10 1.10 13.70 -2.83
CA LEU A 10 1.30 12.25 -2.83
C LEU A 10 -0.03 11.52 -3.03
N LEU A 11 -1.10 11.95 -2.36
CA LEU A 11 -2.44 11.36 -2.53
C LEU A 11 -2.94 11.52 -3.97
N ARG A 12 -2.75 12.70 -4.57
CA ARG A 12 -3.14 12.99 -5.96
C ARG A 12 -2.38 12.12 -6.96
N TYR A 13 -1.07 11.93 -6.74
CA TYR A 13 -0.24 11.08 -7.59
C TYR A 13 -0.69 9.62 -7.58
N PHE A 14 -0.85 9.02 -6.39
CA PHE A 14 -1.29 7.63 -6.31
C PHE A 14 -2.76 7.45 -6.75
N ASP A 15 -3.63 8.46 -6.57
CA ASP A 15 -5.01 8.41 -7.11
C ASP A 15 -5.02 8.37 -8.65
N ALA A 16 -4.09 9.08 -9.30
CA ALA A 16 -4.00 9.08 -10.75
C ALA A 16 -3.59 7.70 -11.30
N ILE A 17 -2.65 7.03 -10.63
CA ILE A 17 -2.27 5.64 -10.92
C ILE A 17 -3.46 4.70 -10.68
N ASP A 18 -4.13 4.78 -9.53
CA ASP A 18 -5.34 4.01 -9.23
C ASP A 18 -6.37 4.16 -10.33
N ARG A 19 -6.75 5.40 -10.67
CA ARG A 19 -7.72 5.68 -11.72
C ARG A 19 -7.35 5.01 -13.03
N HIS A 20 -6.07 5.02 -13.39
CA HIS A 20 -5.61 4.41 -14.62
C HIS A 20 -5.70 2.88 -14.56
N VAL A 21 -5.30 2.24 -13.45
CA VAL A 21 -5.38 0.78 -13.27
C VAL A 21 -6.83 0.31 -13.28
N THR A 22 -7.68 0.95 -12.50
CA THR A 22 -9.02 0.43 -12.18
C THR A 22 -10.09 0.81 -13.20
N ARG A 23 -9.82 1.75 -14.13
CA ARG A 23 -10.75 2.08 -15.23
C ARG A 23 -11.12 0.87 -16.09
N TYR A 24 -10.21 -0.10 -16.22
CA TYR A 24 -10.43 -1.29 -17.04
C TYR A 24 -11.39 -2.29 -16.40
N MET A 25 -11.73 -2.13 -15.12
CA MET A 25 -12.68 -3.01 -14.46
C MET A 25 -14.10 -2.85 -15.01
N THR A 26 -14.48 -1.66 -15.46
CA THR A 26 -15.82 -1.41 -16.00
C THR A 26 -15.94 -1.69 -17.49
N TYR A 27 -14.85 -2.12 -18.15
CA TYR A 27 -14.85 -2.44 -19.59
C TYR A 27 -15.65 -3.71 -19.89
N PRO A 28 -16.24 -3.87 -21.09
CA PRO A 28 -17.01 -5.06 -21.46
C PRO A 28 -16.28 -6.38 -21.21
N ARG A 29 -14.95 -6.37 -21.29
CA ARG A 29 -14.07 -7.46 -20.84
C ARG A 29 -13.09 -6.89 -19.81
N PRO A 30 -13.38 -7.02 -18.51
CA PRO A 30 -12.47 -6.56 -17.47
C PRO A 30 -11.15 -7.31 -17.56
N ARG A 31 -10.06 -6.62 -17.27
CA ARG A 31 -8.76 -7.27 -17.09
C ARG A 31 -8.79 -8.20 -15.88
N ASP A 32 -7.98 -9.25 -15.94
CA ASP A 32 -7.74 -10.12 -14.80
C ASP A 32 -6.79 -9.46 -13.78
N GLU A 33 -6.63 -10.14 -12.65
CA GLU A 33 -5.80 -9.70 -11.53
C GLU A 33 -4.34 -9.53 -11.94
N GLU A 34 -3.77 -10.53 -12.62
CA GLU A 34 -2.39 -10.52 -13.11
C GLU A 34 -2.12 -9.33 -14.04
N SER A 35 -3.00 -9.08 -15.02
CA SER A 35 -2.85 -7.96 -15.95
C SER A 35 -2.96 -6.59 -15.25
N MET A 36 -3.77 -6.50 -14.19
CA MET A 36 -3.93 -5.27 -13.42
C MET A 36 -2.74 -5.02 -12.50
N THR A 37 -2.18 -6.06 -11.90
CA THR A 37 -0.96 -5.95 -11.10
C THR A 37 0.25 -5.63 -11.96
N ALA A 38 0.39 -6.28 -13.13
CA ALA A 38 1.43 -5.91 -14.10
C ALA A 38 1.33 -4.44 -14.51
N MET A 39 0.11 -3.95 -14.80
CA MET A 39 -0.11 -2.54 -15.10
C MET A 39 0.22 -1.62 -13.92
N LEU A 40 -0.14 -1.99 -12.70
CA LEU A 40 0.22 -1.21 -11.52
C LEU A 40 1.75 -1.09 -11.40
N ILE A 41 2.47 -2.20 -11.57
CA ILE A 41 3.93 -2.23 -11.52
C ILE A 41 4.53 -1.34 -12.62
N ASP A 42 4.02 -1.45 -13.85
CA ASP A 42 4.46 -0.63 -14.98
C ASP A 42 4.17 0.86 -14.74
N LEU A 43 2.98 1.21 -14.24
CA LEU A 43 2.64 2.60 -13.91
C LEU A 43 3.35 3.11 -12.65
N LEU A 44 4.07 2.27 -11.92
CA LEU A 44 4.95 2.67 -10.82
C LEU A 44 6.42 2.67 -11.26
N ASP A 45 6.70 2.38 -12.53
CA ASP A 45 7.99 2.59 -13.16
C ASP A 45 8.01 3.99 -13.81
N GLU A 46 8.95 4.83 -13.38
CA GLU A 46 9.07 6.21 -13.86
C GLU A 46 9.23 6.31 -15.38
N ASP A 47 9.98 5.40 -15.99
CA ASP A 47 10.25 5.42 -17.43
C ASP A 47 8.98 5.12 -18.25
N VAL A 48 8.11 4.27 -17.69
CA VAL A 48 6.87 3.84 -18.35
C VAL A 48 5.76 4.88 -18.16
N GLN A 49 5.65 5.51 -16.98
CA GLN A 49 4.59 6.50 -16.71
C GLN A 49 4.47 7.60 -17.75
N LEU A 50 5.61 8.08 -18.25
CA LEU A 50 5.68 9.18 -19.20
C LEU A 50 5.02 8.86 -20.53
N HIS A 51 4.93 7.58 -20.88
CA HIS A 51 4.35 7.09 -22.13
C HIS A 51 2.86 6.75 -21.99
N GLU A 52 2.38 6.44 -20.78
CA GLU A 52 1.01 5.97 -20.52
C GLU A 52 -0.03 7.08 -20.35
N GLY A 53 0.39 8.36 -20.39
CA GLY A 53 -0.53 9.51 -20.39
C GLY A 53 -1.38 9.62 -19.13
N ILE A 54 -0.80 9.30 -17.96
CA ILE A 54 -1.47 9.45 -16.66
C ILE A 54 -1.71 10.94 -16.39
N GLY A 55 -2.89 11.30 -15.90
CA GLY A 55 -3.30 12.70 -15.71
C GLY A 55 -2.53 13.48 -14.63
N TYR A 56 -1.74 12.79 -13.81
CA TYR A 56 -0.79 13.37 -12.86
C TYR A 56 0.35 12.38 -12.67
N ASN A 57 1.53 12.67 -13.21
CA ASN A 57 2.67 11.77 -13.24
C ASN A 57 3.76 12.16 -12.22
N ILE A 58 4.82 11.37 -12.17
CA ILE A 58 5.96 11.58 -11.27
C ILE A 58 6.68 12.92 -11.45
N ARG A 59 6.73 13.47 -12.68
CA ARG A 59 7.30 14.80 -12.93
C ARG A 59 6.41 15.88 -12.34
N ASP A 60 5.10 15.81 -12.57
CA ASP A 60 4.14 16.75 -11.98
C ASP A 60 4.24 16.75 -10.45
N LEU A 61 4.39 15.56 -9.84
CA LEU A 61 4.62 15.43 -8.40
C LEU A 61 5.90 16.14 -7.95
N ARG A 62 7.04 15.89 -8.61
CA ARG A 62 8.32 16.50 -8.25
C ARG A 62 8.32 18.01 -8.44
N ASP A 63 7.72 18.48 -9.53
CA ASP A 63 7.58 19.91 -9.82
C ASP A 63 6.74 20.59 -8.72
N ASP A 64 5.57 20.04 -8.38
CA ASP A 64 4.71 20.56 -7.29
C ASP A 64 5.43 20.53 -5.92
N LEU A 65 6.13 19.43 -5.59
CA LEU A 65 6.89 19.33 -4.34
C LEU A 65 8.07 20.31 -4.28
N SER A 66 8.72 20.60 -5.42
CA SER A 66 9.82 21.56 -5.50
C SER A 66 9.36 23.02 -5.48
N ALA A 67 8.12 23.28 -5.92
CA ALA A 67 7.52 24.61 -5.94
C ALA A 67 7.02 25.07 -4.57
N ALA A 68 6.98 24.17 -3.57
CA ALA A 68 6.62 24.52 -2.21
C ALA A 68 7.65 25.51 -1.64
N SER A 69 7.18 26.70 -1.23
CA SER A 69 8.02 27.74 -0.63
C SER A 69 8.47 27.43 0.80
N ASP A 70 8.09 26.26 1.34
CA ASP A 70 8.47 25.82 2.68
C ASP A 70 9.89 25.22 2.66
N PRO A 71 10.68 25.40 3.73
CA PRO A 71 12.06 24.89 3.82
C PRO A 71 12.15 23.35 3.83
N THR A 72 11.03 22.65 3.96
CA THR A 72 10.94 21.19 3.86
C THR A 72 10.88 20.77 2.39
N SER A 73 12.03 20.81 1.71
CA SER A 73 12.16 20.14 0.41
C SER A 73 11.83 18.66 0.60
N VAL A 74 10.81 18.17 -0.12
CA VAL A 74 10.44 16.76 -0.12
C VAL A 74 10.87 16.15 -1.44
N ALA A 75 11.88 15.28 -1.40
CA ALA A 75 12.27 14.47 -2.55
C ALA A 75 11.45 13.18 -2.54
N PHE A 76 11.01 12.76 -3.73
CA PHE A 76 10.26 11.53 -3.92
C PHE A 76 10.93 10.69 -5.01
N ASN A 77 11.31 9.46 -4.64
CA ASN A 77 11.93 8.48 -5.51
C ASN A 77 11.13 7.16 -5.48
N LEU A 78 11.03 6.53 -6.64
CA LEU A 78 10.29 5.30 -6.86
C LEU A 78 11.18 4.31 -7.61
N GLU A 79 11.48 3.19 -6.99
CA GLU A 79 12.31 2.12 -7.58
C GLU A 79 11.47 0.86 -7.73
N THR A 80 11.47 0.26 -8.92
CA THR A 80 10.73 -0.97 -9.20
C THR A 80 11.71 -2.07 -9.61
N HIS A 81 11.71 -3.19 -8.90
CA HIS A 81 12.54 -4.35 -9.20
C HIS A 81 11.66 -5.53 -9.62
N LYS A 82 11.79 -6.00 -10.86
CA LYS A 82 11.11 -7.21 -11.34
C LYS A 82 11.99 -8.44 -11.12
N TYR A 83 11.42 -9.54 -10.65
CA TYR A 83 12.13 -10.81 -10.49
C TYR A 83 11.96 -11.70 -11.73
N ARG A 84 12.92 -12.60 -11.98
CA ARG A 84 12.94 -13.44 -13.21
C ARG A 84 11.80 -14.48 -13.18
N LYS A 85 11.16 -14.72 -14.32
CA LYS A 85 10.11 -15.75 -14.48
C LYS A 85 10.53 -17.18 -14.11
N ASP A 86 11.82 -17.48 -14.19
CA ASP A 86 12.37 -18.79 -13.84
C ASP A 86 12.28 -19.09 -12.32
N PHE A 87 11.97 -18.07 -11.52
CA PHE A 87 11.67 -18.14 -10.08
C PHE A 87 10.17 -18.30 -9.77
N GLU A 88 9.28 -18.17 -10.76
CA GLU A 88 7.89 -17.72 -10.59
C GLU A 88 6.89 -18.85 -10.27
N ASN A 89 7.20 -20.12 -10.53
CA ASN A 89 6.09 -21.04 -10.73
C ASN A 89 5.35 -21.61 -9.50
N LEU A 90 5.73 -21.37 -8.22
CA LEU A 90 5.08 -22.13 -7.11
C LEU A 90 4.98 -21.50 -5.69
N VAL A 91 5.31 -20.22 -5.41
CA VAL A 91 5.77 -19.90 -4.04
C VAL A 91 5.27 -18.64 -3.31
N SER A 92 5.44 -17.41 -3.80
CA SER A 92 5.37 -16.19 -2.95
C SER A 92 4.00 -15.94 -2.30
N GLN A 93 2.93 -16.44 -2.90
CA GLN A 93 1.55 -16.10 -2.56
C GLN A 93 1.31 -14.57 -2.48
N ALA A 94 2.20 -13.76 -3.07
CA ALA A 94 2.19 -12.31 -3.09
C ALA A 94 2.61 -11.85 -4.48
N ASP A 95 1.82 -10.96 -5.07
CA ASP A 95 2.05 -10.46 -6.42
C ASP A 95 3.01 -9.26 -6.43
N LEU A 96 3.08 -8.52 -5.32
CA LEU A 96 3.86 -7.28 -5.19
C LEU A 96 4.50 -7.15 -3.80
N GLY A 97 5.78 -6.77 -3.76
CA GLY A 97 6.47 -6.26 -2.58
C GLY A 97 6.41 -4.74 -2.52
N LEU A 98 6.26 -4.17 -1.33
CA LEU A 98 6.25 -2.71 -1.11
C LEU A 98 7.21 -2.37 0.02
N ILE A 99 8.11 -1.42 -0.21
CA ILE A 99 9.00 -0.84 0.79
C ILE A 99 8.75 0.67 0.81
N ILE A 100 8.38 1.21 1.96
CA ILE A 100 8.25 2.66 2.17
C ILE A 100 9.40 3.08 3.06
N ARG A 101 10.26 3.96 2.53
CA ARG A 101 11.39 4.55 3.24
C ARG A 101 11.15 6.03 3.42
N TYR A 102 11.41 6.51 4.63
CA TYR A 102 11.42 7.93 4.94
C TYR A 102 12.79 8.33 5.48
N GLU A 103 13.37 9.36 4.87
CA GLU A 103 14.67 9.90 5.23
C GLU A 103 14.49 11.35 5.68
N ASN A 104 14.77 11.64 6.94
CA ASN A 104 14.66 13.00 7.46
C ASN A 104 16.07 13.56 7.68
N ASN A 105 16.50 14.47 6.81
CA ASN A 105 17.83 15.07 6.89
C ASN A 105 17.95 16.09 8.03
N TYR A 106 16.83 16.65 8.50
CA TYR A 106 16.80 17.55 9.66
C TYR A 106 16.78 16.79 10.99
N GLU A 107 16.03 15.70 11.05
CA GLU A 107 15.92 14.84 12.25
C GLU A 107 16.14 13.37 11.88
N PRO A 108 17.41 12.92 11.73
CA PRO A 108 17.71 11.56 11.26
C PRO A 108 17.10 10.45 12.12
N ALA A 109 16.89 10.70 13.41
CA ALA A 109 16.24 9.78 14.33
C ALA A 109 14.77 9.47 13.97
N LEU A 110 14.12 10.30 13.16
CA LEU A 110 12.77 10.07 12.64
C LEU A 110 12.76 9.34 11.29
N SER A 111 13.93 9.04 10.73
CA SER A 111 14.05 8.23 9.51
C SER A 111 13.72 6.77 9.82
N GLY A 112 13.20 6.07 8.83
CA GLY A 112 12.91 4.65 8.96
C GLY A 112 12.47 4.01 7.67
N GLN A 113 12.12 2.73 7.76
CA GLN A 113 11.50 2.01 6.66
C GLN A 113 10.44 1.06 7.21
N ARG A 114 9.46 0.74 6.36
CA ARG A 114 8.50 -0.33 6.58
C ARG A 114 8.27 -1.08 5.28
N SER A 115 8.04 -2.38 5.38
CA SER A 115 7.98 -3.26 4.22
C SER A 115 6.73 -4.14 4.29
N TRP A 116 6.12 -4.43 3.14
CA TRP A 116 4.96 -5.31 3.02
C TRP A 116 5.04 -6.25 1.83
N LEU A 117 4.39 -7.40 1.98
CA LEU A 117 3.98 -8.26 0.88
C LEU A 117 2.50 -8.06 0.61
N LEU A 118 2.15 -7.89 -0.66
CA LEU A 118 0.80 -7.61 -1.13
C LEU A 118 0.34 -8.74 -2.06
N GLN A 119 -0.73 -9.45 -1.68
CA GLN A 119 -1.43 -10.37 -2.58
C GLN A 119 -2.61 -9.63 -3.20
N ALA A 120 -2.62 -9.51 -4.52
CA ALA A 120 -3.74 -8.92 -5.22
C ALA A 120 -4.98 -9.81 -5.14
N LYS A 121 -6.16 -9.17 -5.10
CA LYS A 121 -7.48 -9.78 -5.29
C LYS A 121 -8.40 -8.83 -6.03
N ARG A 122 -9.10 -9.30 -7.06
CA ARG A 122 -10.10 -8.50 -7.78
C ARG A 122 -11.53 -8.83 -7.39
N VAL A 123 -12.40 -7.82 -7.32
CA VAL A 123 -13.85 -8.04 -7.17
C VAL A 123 -14.49 -8.49 -8.49
N TYR A 124 -15.40 -9.46 -8.42
CA TYR A 124 -16.07 -10.04 -9.58
C TYR A 124 -17.46 -9.47 -9.80
N GLU A 125 -17.86 -9.45 -11.06
CA GLU A 125 -19.15 -8.92 -11.47
C GLU A 125 -20.31 -9.74 -10.92
N THR A 126 -21.41 -9.06 -10.59
CA THR A 126 -22.68 -9.67 -10.26
C THR A 126 -23.36 -10.16 -11.53
N LYS A 127 -23.59 -11.48 -11.64
CA LYS A 127 -24.17 -12.14 -12.83
C LYS A 127 -25.62 -11.75 -13.16
N HIS A 128 -26.25 -10.89 -12.36
CA HIS A 128 -27.69 -10.70 -12.38
C HIS A 128 -28.18 -9.58 -13.31
N ASP A 129 -27.38 -8.56 -13.58
CA ASP A 129 -27.81 -7.44 -14.41
C ASP A 129 -26.63 -6.88 -15.23
N PRO A 130 -26.66 -6.97 -16.57
CA PRO A 130 -25.60 -6.44 -17.42
C PRO A 130 -25.46 -4.91 -17.33
N ASN A 131 -26.49 -4.20 -16.84
CA ASN A 131 -26.44 -2.76 -16.57
C ASN A 131 -25.95 -2.43 -15.14
N ARG A 132 -25.85 -3.44 -14.25
CA ARG A 132 -25.33 -3.32 -12.88
C ARG A 132 -24.31 -4.41 -12.61
N ARG A 133 -23.18 -4.30 -13.32
CA ARG A 133 -22.10 -5.28 -13.29
C ARG A 133 -21.43 -5.39 -11.93
N TYR A 134 -21.42 -4.32 -11.15
CA TYR A 134 -20.84 -4.29 -9.82
C TYR A 134 -21.82 -3.67 -8.84
N GLU A 135 -22.36 -4.49 -7.95
CA GLU A 135 -23.21 -4.06 -6.83
C GLU A 135 -22.41 -4.15 -5.52
N PRO A 136 -22.86 -3.55 -4.40
CA PRO A 136 -22.16 -3.66 -3.12
C PRO A 136 -21.95 -5.10 -2.64
N ARG A 137 -22.81 -6.03 -3.07
CA ARG A 137 -22.69 -7.47 -2.80
C ARG A 137 -21.70 -8.22 -3.70
N ALA A 138 -21.07 -7.54 -4.67
CA ALA A 138 -20.04 -8.10 -5.53
C ALA A 138 -18.91 -8.65 -4.66
N LYS A 139 -18.47 -9.87 -4.96
CA LYS A 139 -17.55 -10.64 -4.10
C LYS A 139 -16.16 -10.68 -4.72
N PHE A 140 -15.15 -10.71 -3.86
CA PHE A 140 -13.84 -11.23 -4.26
C PHE A 140 -13.99 -12.75 -4.41
N ASN A 141 -13.47 -13.35 -5.49
CA ASN A 141 -13.51 -14.81 -5.62
C ASN A 141 -12.75 -15.46 -4.48
N SER A 142 -13.09 -16.73 -4.24
CA SER A 142 -12.60 -17.57 -3.16
C SER A 142 -11.12 -17.29 -2.87
N PHE A 143 -10.85 -16.71 -1.70
CA PHE A 143 -9.56 -16.82 -1.08
C PHE A 143 -9.24 -18.31 -1.03
N ASP A 144 -8.25 -18.76 -1.79
CA ASP A 144 -7.80 -20.15 -1.73
C ASP A 144 -7.43 -20.42 -0.27
N ALA A 145 -8.15 -21.34 0.37
CA ALA A 145 -7.99 -21.63 1.79
C ALA A 145 -6.57 -22.12 2.10
N ASP A 146 -5.95 -22.83 1.14
CA ASP A 146 -4.58 -23.30 1.28
C ASP A 146 -3.59 -22.14 1.13
N GLN A 147 -3.87 -21.17 0.25
CA GLN A 147 -3.08 -19.94 0.13
C GLN A 147 -3.17 -19.08 1.41
N ASP A 148 -4.38 -18.85 1.92
CA ASP A 148 -4.59 -18.06 3.16
C ASP A 148 -3.90 -18.73 4.36
N ALA A 149 -3.96 -20.06 4.45
CA ALA A 149 -3.25 -20.81 5.49
C ALA A 149 -1.72 -20.60 5.42
N ARG A 150 -1.12 -20.71 4.22
CA ARG A 150 0.31 -20.47 4.01
C ARG A 150 0.73 -19.04 4.35
N ILE A 151 -0.08 -18.04 3.98
CA ILE A 151 0.16 -16.64 4.31
C ILE A 151 0.17 -16.45 5.84
N ARG A 152 -0.82 -17.02 6.55
CA ARG A 152 -0.88 -16.94 8.02
C ARG A 152 0.29 -17.64 8.70
N GLU A 153 0.77 -18.75 8.16
CA GLU A 153 1.96 -19.43 8.68
C GLU A 153 3.22 -18.57 8.53
N LEU A 154 3.40 -17.92 7.39
CA LEU A 154 4.52 -17.01 7.14
C LEU A 154 4.49 -15.81 8.10
N VAL A 155 3.32 -15.18 8.27
CA VAL A 155 3.12 -14.06 9.23
C VAL A 155 3.49 -14.49 10.65
N ARG A 156 3.04 -15.68 11.09
CA ARG A 156 3.38 -16.23 12.41
C ARG A 156 4.85 -16.58 12.57
N PHE A 157 5.51 -17.00 11.49
CA PHE A 157 6.94 -17.33 11.51
C PHE A 157 7.80 -16.10 11.72
N VAL A 158 7.48 -15.01 11.02
CA VAL A 158 8.19 -13.73 11.14
C VAL A 158 7.81 -13.00 12.44
N ASP A 159 6.62 -13.28 12.97
CA ASP A 159 6.04 -12.61 14.15
C ASP A 159 5.87 -11.10 13.92
N ASP A 160 5.44 -10.73 12.70
CA ASP A 160 5.25 -9.34 12.30
C ASP A 160 4.05 -9.17 11.36
N ASP A 161 3.47 -7.98 11.36
CA ASP A 161 2.28 -7.60 10.59
C ASP A 161 2.65 -6.94 9.26
N PHE A 162 3.23 -7.72 8.35
CA PHE A 162 3.80 -7.22 7.09
C PHE A 162 3.07 -7.69 5.83
N PHE A 163 2.00 -8.47 5.95
CA PHE A 163 1.33 -9.05 4.79
C PHE A 163 -0.08 -8.48 4.65
N ARG A 164 -0.48 -8.11 3.43
CA ARG A 164 -1.77 -7.47 3.13
C ARG A 164 -2.38 -8.01 1.84
N TYR A 165 -3.69 -7.81 1.70
CA TYR A 165 -4.39 -7.99 0.43
C TYR A 165 -4.50 -6.66 -0.31
N LEU A 166 -4.12 -6.63 -1.59
CA LEU A 166 -4.38 -5.51 -2.50
C LEU A 166 -5.67 -5.78 -3.28
N LEU A 167 -6.75 -5.13 -2.87
CA LEU A 167 -8.09 -5.30 -3.41
C LEU A 167 -8.33 -4.32 -4.55
N TYR A 168 -8.61 -4.86 -5.73
CA TYR A 168 -9.04 -4.09 -6.88
C TYR A 168 -10.57 -4.05 -6.99
N CYS A 169 -11.09 -2.82 -7.03
CA CYS A 169 -12.49 -2.46 -7.04
C CYS A 169 -12.77 -1.48 -8.20
N PRO A 170 -13.98 -1.50 -8.79
CA PRO A 170 -14.39 -0.46 -9.71
C PRO A 170 -14.58 0.85 -8.93
N ARG A 171 -14.07 1.96 -9.48
CA ARG A 171 -14.32 3.29 -8.90
C ARG A 171 -15.80 3.63 -8.98
N PRO A 172 -16.39 4.30 -7.96
CA PRO A 172 -17.80 4.65 -7.96
C PRO A 172 -18.25 5.35 -9.23
N ASP A 173 -17.43 6.24 -9.79
CA ASP A 173 -17.67 7.05 -11.00
C ASP A 173 -18.15 6.22 -12.19
N GLY A 174 -17.65 4.98 -12.32
CA GLY A 174 -17.99 4.04 -13.39
C GLY A 174 -19.20 3.15 -13.10
N LEU A 175 -19.89 3.34 -11.97
CA LEU A 175 -21.02 2.52 -11.53
C LEU A 175 -22.38 3.20 -11.76
N ASP A 176 -23.46 2.45 -11.59
CA ASP A 176 -24.81 3.00 -11.63
C ASP A 176 -25.10 3.87 -10.41
N GLN A 177 -26.06 4.80 -10.53
CA GLN A 177 -26.33 5.81 -9.50
C GLN A 177 -26.75 5.22 -8.16
N ARG A 178 -27.46 4.09 -8.15
CA ARG A 178 -27.89 3.46 -6.91
C ARG A 178 -26.69 2.90 -6.17
N THR A 179 -25.83 2.15 -6.86
CA THR A 179 -24.60 1.63 -6.28
C THR A 179 -23.69 2.76 -5.80
N LYS A 180 -23.50 3.82 -6.60
CA LYS A 180 -22.75 5.03 -6.20
C LYS A 180 -23.22 5.59 -4.86
N ASN A 181 -24.53 5.79 -4.71
CA ASN A 181 -25.14 6.36 -3.50
C ASN A 181 -24.97 5.42 -2.30
N GLU A 182 -25.15 4.11 -2.49
CA GLU A 182 -25.01 3.13 -1.41
C GLU A 182 -23.56 3.04 -0.91
N LEU A 183 -22.59 2.97 -1.83
CA LEU A 183 -21.17 2.97 -1.45
C LEU A 183 -20.77 4.30 -0.77
N SER A 184 -21.31 5.43 -1.23
CA SER A 184 -21.11 6.72 -0.57
C SER A 184 -21.65 6.73 0.86
N TYR A 185 -22.86 6.21 1.07
CA TYR A 185 -23.44 6.08 2.41
C TYR A 185 -22.56 5.21 3.32
N LEU A 186 -22.04 4.08 2.82
CA LEU A 186 -21.16 3.20 3.60
C LEU A 186 -19.86 3.90 4.00
N ARG A 187 -19.23 4.66 3.10
CA ARG A 187 -18.03 5.46 3.40
C ARG A 187 -18.31 6.53 4.46
N SER A 188 -19.38 7.32 4.29
CA SER A 188 -19.76 8.34 5.26
C SER A 188 -20.05 7.73 6.63
N ARG A 189 -20.68 6.55 6.68
CA ARG A 189 -20.93 5.83 7.93
C ARG A 189 -19.64 5.37 8.59
N ALA A 190 -18.65 4.91 7.83
CA ALA A 190 -17.36 4.46 8.34
C ALA A 190 -16.57 5.61 9.00
N LEU A 191 -16.61 6.80 8.40
CA LEU A 191 -15.84 7.97 8.84
C LEU A 191 -16.54 8.84 9.90
N ARG A 192 -17.83 8.63 10.18
CA ARG A 192 -18.65 9.55 11.00
C ARG A 192 -18.16 9.79 12.44
N LEU A 193 -17.35 8.88 12.99
CA LEU A 193 -16.85 8.93 14.37
C LEU A 193 -15.36 9.27 14.44
N GLU A 194 -14.70 9.49 13.30
CA GLU A 194 -13.28 9.76 13.26
C GLU A 194 -12.99 11.22 13.61
N ILE A 195 -11.94 11.44 14.40
CA ILE A 195 -11.44 12.77 14.72
C ILE A 195 -10.23 13.04 13.82
N PHE A 196 -10.24 14.20 13.15
CA PHE A 196 -9.26 14.59 12.14
C PHE A 196 -8.34 15.71 12.66
N ASP A 197 -7.64 15.46 13.77
CA ASP A 197 -6.85 16.45 14.51
C ASP A 197 -5.34 16.43 14.21
N TYR A 198 -4.93 15.78 13.13
CA TYR A 198 -3.54 15.68 12.66
C TYR A 198 -3.45 15.91 11.13
N ALA A 199 -2.24 16.07 10.59
CA ALA A 199 -2.02 16.51 9.20
C ALA A 199 -2.76 15.66 8.14
N SER A 200 -2.64 14.33 8.21
CA SER A 200 -3.39 13.43 7.32
C SER A 200 -4.89 13.42 7.61
N GLY A 201 -5.32 13.66 8.86
CA GLY A 201 -6.72 13.81 9.21
C GLY A 201 -7.37 15.02 8.55
N LEU A 202 -6.68 16.16 8.52
CA LEU A 202 -7.13 17.36 7.80
C LEU A 202 -7.34 17.06 6.31
N GLN A 203 -6.44 16.29 5.71
CA GLN A 203 -6.57 15.86 4.32
C GLN A 203 -7.77 14.91 4.12
N VAL A 204 -8.07 14.02 5.09
CA VAL A 204 -9.28 13.16 5.01
C VAL A 204 -10.53 14.02 5.03
N ARG A 205 -10.59 15.01 5.93
CA ARG A 205 -11.71 15.97 5.99
C ARG A 205 -11.87 16.69 4.64
N ASP A 206 -10.78 17.21 4.10
CA ASP A 206 -10.80 17.98 2.86
C ASP A 206 -11.18 17.09 1.66
N ASP A 207 -10.73 15.83 1.60
CA ASP A 207 -11.16 14.86 0.59
C ASP A 207 -12.66 14.58 0.68
N VAL A 208 -13.20 14.38 1.90
CA VAL A 208 -14.65 14.17 2.11
C VAL A 208 -15.47 15.38 1.66
N LEU A 209 -15.02 16.60 1.98
CA LEU A 209 -15.69 17.84 1.55
C LEU A 209 -15.66 18.01 0.02
N ASN A 210 -14.61 17.53 -0.63
CA ASN A 210 -14.41 17.60 -2.07
C ASN A 210 -14.88 16.35 -2.83
N GLY A 211 -15.87 15.62 -2.30
CA GLY A 211 -16.50 14.51 -3.03
C GLY A 211 -15.78 13.16 -2.93
N SER A 212 -14.86 13.01 -1.98
CA SER A 212 -14.13 11.79 -1.66
C SER A 212 -13.28 11.25 -2.81
N HIS A 213 -12.57 12.11 -3.54
CA HIS A 213 -11.83 11.68 -4.73
C HIS A 213 -10.81 10.58 -4.43
N THR A 214 -10.06 10.68 -3.35
CA THR A 214 -9.02 9.70 -2.99
C THR A 214 -9.54 8.60 -2.06
N LEU A 215 -10.64 8.84 -1.32
CA LEU A 215 -11.30 7.83 -0.48
C LEU A 215 -12.29 6.95 -1.26
N ALA A 216 -12.81 7.42 -2.39
CA ALA A 216 -13.54 6.66 -3.40
C ALA A 216 -12.56 6.06 -4.44
N ALA A 217 -11.48 5.49 -3.94
CA ALA A 217 -10.47 4.78 -4.69
C ALA A 217 -11.03 3.52 -5.38
N GLY A 218 -10.25 2.99 -6.32
CA GLY A 218 -10.43 1.66 -6.89
C GLY A 218 -9.45 0.63 -6.32
N MET A 219 -8.35 1.05 -5.69
CA MET A 219 -7.37 0.15 -5.08
C MET A 219 -7.36 0.32 -3.56
N PHE A 220 -7.53 -0.79 -2.84
CA PHE A 220 -7.53 -0.81 -1.37
C PHE A 220 -6.53 -1.83 -0.85
N VAL A 221 -5.89 -1.52 0.27
CA VAL A 221 -5.05 -2.43 1.04
C VAL A 221 -5.83 -2.88 2.26
N ALA A 222 -5.98 -4.19 2.44
CA ALA A 222 -6.73 -4.79 3.53
C ALA A 222 -5.85 -5.71 4.38
N ASP A 223 -6.14 -5.73 5.68
CA ASP A 223 -5.50 -6.65 6.62
C ASP A 223 -5.92 -8.10 6.34
N ILE A 224 -5.05 -9.05 6.70
CA ILE A 224 -5.37 -10.49 6.58
C ILE A 224 -6.51 -10.86 7.54
N GLU A 225 -6.49 -10.30 8.73
CA GLU A 225 -7.55 -10.45 9.71
C GLU A 225 -8.68 -9.47 9.41
N GLY A 226 -9.89 -9.98 9.17
CA GLY A 226 -11.03 -9.12 8.86
C GLY A 226 -11.05 -8.59 7.42
N CYS A 227 -10.29 -9.19 6.50
CA CYS A 227 -10.33 -8.87 5.07
C CYS A 227 -11.79 -8.83 4.56
N PRO A 228 -12.23 -7.73 3.92
CA PRO A 228 -13.58 -7.62 3.39
C PRO A 228 -13.80 -8.63 2.26
N LYS A 229 -14.99 -9.23 2.24
CA LYS A 229 -15.39 -10.25 1.25
C LYS A 229 -16.23 -9.66 0.12
N THR A 230 -16.72 -8.43 0.30
CA THR A 230 -17.58 -7.74 -0.67
C THR A 230 -17.14 -6.31 -0.90
N LEU A 231 -17.53 -5.74 -2.05
CA LEU A 231 -17.31 -4.33 -2.38
C LEU A 231 -17.91 -3.39 -1.31
N GLY A 232 -19.10 -3.73 -0.82
CA GLY A 232 -19.76 -2.99 0.25
C GLY A 232 -18.98 -3.05 1.56
N GLU A 233 -18.42 -4.21 1.92
CA GLU A 233 -17.57 -4.36 3.11
C GLU A 233 -16.29 -3.53 3.02
N VAL A 234 -15.67 -3.41 1.84
CA VAL A 234 -14.51 -2.52 1.62
C VAL A 234 -14.86 -1.09 1.99
N HIS A 235 -15.98 -0.56 1.46
CA HIS A 235 -16.39 0.81 1.75
C HIS A 235 -16.95 1.01 3.17
N ALA A 236 -17.52 -0.05 3.78
CA ALA A 236 -18.00 -0.01 5.16
C ALA A 236 -16.86 -0.08 6.20
N GLY A 237 -15.73 -0.69 5.83
CA GLY A 237 -14.51 -0.82 6.63
C GLY A 237 -13.43 0.20 6.29
N LEU A 238 -13.79 1.30 5.62
CA LEU A 238 -12.85 2.31 5.13
C LEU A 238 -11.95 2.86 6.25
N LEU A 239 -10.63 2.86 6.02
CA LEU A 239 -9.54 3.23 6.94
C LEU A 239 -9.43 2.34 8.21
N LYS A 240 -10.22 1.26 8.32
CA LYS A 240 -10.20 0.34 9.47
C LYS A 240 -9.75 -1.06 9.10
N THR A 241 -10.42 -1.67 8.13
CA THR A 241 -10.10 -3.01 7.60
C THR A 241 -9.70 -2.96 6.13
N ALA A 242 -9.99 -1.84 5.45
CA ALA A 242 -9.56 -1.57 4.09
C ALA A 242 -9.23 -0.08 3.93
N THR A 243 -8.02 0.21 3.49
CA THR A 243 -7.49 1.57 3.33
C THR A 243 -7.14 1.78 1.86
N PRO A 244 -7.59 2.85 1.19
CA PRO A 244 -7.15 3.12 -0.18
C PRO A 244 -5.62 3.10 -0.30
N LEU A 245 -5.07 2.62 -1.42
CA LEU A 245 -3.61 2.45 -1.56
C LEU A 245 -2.84 3.75 -1.30
N SER A 246 -3.33 4.88 -1.83
CA SER A 246 -2.73 6.21 -1.62
C SER A 246 -2.65 6.57 -0.14
N TRP A 247 -3.75 6.38 0.58
CA TRP A 247 -3.85 6.60 2.02
C TRP A 247 -3.00 5.61 2.82
N PHE A 248 -2.94 4.35 2.41
CA PHE A 248 -2.10 3.33 3.04
C PHE A 248 -0.63 3.73 2.96
N ILE A 249 -0.16 4.17 1.79
CA ILE A 249 1.23 4.61 1.61
C ILE A 249 1.52 5.80 2.53
N VAL A 250 0.69 6.84 2.50
CA VAL A 250 0.88 8.05 3.32
C VAL A 250 0.88 7.74 4.82
N GLN A 251 -0.04 6.89 5.29
CA GLN A 251 -0.16 6.54 6.71
C GLN A 251 1.02 5.72 7.24
N HIS A 252 1.75 5.04 6.36
CA HIS A 252 2.86 4.19 6.76
C HIS A 252 4.24 4.79 6.46
N ILE A 253 4.30 6.09 6.14
CA ILE A 253 5.55 6.85 6.11
C ILE A 253 6.08 6.94 7.55
N PRO A 254 7.28 6.42 7.84
CA PRO A 254 7.88 6.49 9.18
C PRO A 254 7.92 7.92 9.74
N GLY A 255 7.68 8.06 11.04
CA GLY A 255 7.58 9.38 11.69
C GLY A 255 6.28 10.15 11.42
N GLY A 256 5.32 9.57 10.69
CA GLY A 256 3.97 10.10 10.44
C GLY A 256 2.85 9.43 11.23
N GLU A 257 3.17 8.75 12.34
CA GLU A 257 2.22 7.85 13.04
C GLU A 257 0.87 8.53 13.30
N SER A 258 -0.17 7.97 12.70
CA SER A 258 -1.54 8.43 12.85
C SER A 258 -2.17 7.84 14.10
N HIS A 259 -2.85 8.67 14.89
CA HIS A 259 -3.70 8.24 16.00
C HIS A 259 -4.90 7.36 15.56
N LEU A 260 -5.13 7.16 14.25
CA LEU A 260 -6.11 6.20 13.72
C LEU A 260 -5.77 4.74 14.05
N ARG A 261 -4.52 4.44 14.43
CA ARG A 261 -4.19 3.15 15.07
C ARG A 261 -4.72 3.14 16.51
N GLY A 262 -6.04 2.99 16.65
CA GLY A 262 -6.62 2.54 17.89
C GLY A 262 -6.05 1.17 18.28
N ARG A 263 -5.24 1.15 19.36
CA ARG A 263 -4.95 -0.01 20.24
C ARG A 263 -4.95 -1.40 19.56
N LEU A 264 -3.87 -1.75 18.86
CA LEU A 264 -3.55 -3.16 18.56
C LEU A 264 -2.07 -3.50 18.80
N SER A 265 -1.39 -2.79 19.70
CA SER A 265 -0.07 -3.22 20.20
C SER A 265 0.09 -2.91 21.70
N ASP A 266 -0.85 -3.40 22.51
CA ASP A 266 -0.55 -3.76 23.89
C ASP A 266 -0.56 -5.29 23.96
N GLY A 267 0.62 -5.85 23.75
CA GLY A 267 0.83 -7.29 23.66
C GLY A 267 2.29 -7.61 23.92
N THR A 268 2.79 -7.25 25.10
CA THR A 268 3.91 -7.94 25.73
C THR A 268 3.55 -9.42 25.89
N GLY A 269 3.72 -10.19 24.82
CA GLY A 269 3.65 -11.65 24.79
C GLY A 269 5.06 -12.18 24.55
N LEU A 270 5.43 -13.25 25.26
CA LEU A 270 6.76 -13.85 25.24
C LEU A 270 7.30 -14.05 23.81
N ARG A 271 8.39 -13.35 23.51
CA ARG A 271 9.23 -13.57 22.34
C ARG A 271 9.83 -14.98 22.40
N GLN A 272 9.20 -15.92 21.71
CA GLN A 272 9.80 -17.20 21.33
C GLN A 272 9.94 -17.22 19.80
N GLY A 273 10.76 -16.30 19.30
CA GLY A 273 11.22 -16.26 17.91
C GLY A 273 12.75 -16.19 17.92
N ILE A 274 13.36 -16.83 16.92
CA ILE A 274 14.81 -17.01 16.75
C ILE A 274 15.57 -15.70 17.00
N GLU A 275 16.69 -15.78 17.73
CA GLU A 275 17.63 -14.65 17.96
C GLU A 275 18.28 -14.18 16.65
N LEU A 276 17.51 -13.53 15.78
CA LEU A 276 18.03 -12.63 14.77
C LEU A 276 18.15 -11.27 15.45
N HIS A 277 19.35 -10.83 15.80
CA HIS A 277 19.65 -9.54 16.43
C HIS A 277 19.36 -8.31 15.52
N ARG A 278 18.30 -8.34 14.70
CA ARG A 278 17.92 -7.27 13.76
C ARG A 278 16.49 -6.82 14.05
N GLY A 279 16.19 -5.54 13.81
CA GLY A 279 14.83 -5.03 13.91
C GLY A 279 13.91 -5.76 12.94
N SER A 280 12.65 -5.97 13.32
CA SER A 280 11.67 -6.71 12.52
C SER A 280 11.53 -6.16 11.09
N ASP A 281 11.55 -4.83 10.94
CA ASP A 281 11.47 -4.15 9.64
C ASP A 281 12.63 -4.50 8.68
N ASP A 282 13.84 -4.74 9.21
CA ASP A 282 14.98 -5.13 8.39
C ASP A 282 14.81 -6.55 7.87
N LEU A 283 14.35 -7.48 8.71
CA LEU A 283 14.06 -8.85 8.32
C LEU A 283 12.97 -8.88 7.23
N VAL A 284 11.87 -8.16 7.43
CA VAL A 284 10.80 -8.07 6.43
C VAL A 284 11.30 -7.46 5.13
N SER A 285 12.12 -6.39 5.19
CA SER A 285 12.70 -5.79 3.99
C SER A 285 13.57 -6.77 3.21
N MET A 286 14.32 -7.64 3.91
CA MET A 286 15.12 -8.70 3.31
C MET A 286 14.25 -9.77 2.64
N ILE A 287 13.12 -10.14 3.25
CA ILE A 287 12.13 -11.05 2.64
C ILE A 287 11.56 -10.42 1.36
N VAL A 288 11.12 -9.16 1.43
CA VAL A 288 10.54 -8.43 0.29
C VAL A 288 11.54 -8.25 -0.85
N ARG A 289 12.85 -8.17 -0.54
CA ARG A 289 13.96 -8.09 -1.51
C ARG A 289 14.45 -9.46 -2.00
N GLY A 290 14.03 -10.55 -1.36
CA GLY A 290 14.47 -11.91 -1.66
C GLY A 290 15.91 -12.19 -1.33
N ASP A 291 16.38 -11.67 -0.20
CA ASP A 291 17.70 -12.00 0.31
C ASP A 291 17.86 -13.53 0.44
N GLU A 292 18.89 -14.08 -0.21
CA GLU A 292 19.05 -15.53 -0.35
C GLU A 292 19.22 -16.25 0.99
N GLU A 293 19.84 -15.60 1.99
CA GLU A 293 20.07 -16.17 3.32
C GLU A 293 18.75 -16.27 4.08
N VAL A 294 17.99 -15.18 4.13
CA VAL A 294 16.69 -15.13 4.82
C VAL A 294 15.68 -16.05 4.13
N VAL A 295 15.68 -16.06 2.79
CA VAL A 295 14.85 -16.97 2.00
C VAL A 295 15.22 -18.42 2.30
N GLY A 296 16.52 -18.75 2.39
CA GLY A 296 16.99 -20.08 2.75
C GLY A 296 16.49 -20.54 4.13
N ILE A 297 16.58 -19.69 5.15
CA ILE A 297 16.16 -20.00 6.52
C ILE A 297 14.66 -20.29 6.59
N ILE A 298 13.84 -19.43 5.97
CA ILE A 298 12.39 -19.61 5.97
C ILE A 298 12.02 -20.85 5.16
N SER A 299 12.66 -21.06 4.00
CA SER A 299 12.48 -22.27 3.20
C SER A 299 12.80 -23.51 4.03
N GLU A 300 13.94 -23.61 4.71
CA GLU A 300 14.28 -24.78 5.53
C GLU A 300 13.28 -25.03 6.67
N LYS A 301 12.91 -23.98 7.42
CA LYS A 301 12.04 -24.11 8.60
C LYS A 301 10.58 -24.36 8.27
N LEU A 302 10.10 -23.86 7.14
CA LEU A 302 8.75 -24.13 6.66
C LEU A 302 8.71 -25.39 5.76
N ALA A 303 9.82 -25.81 5.12
CA ALA A 303 9.87 -26.96 4.19
C ALA A 303 9.66 -28.31 4.84
N GLU A 304 10.12 -28.50 6.07
CA GLU A 304 9.85 -29.73 6.84
C GLU A 304 8.34 -29.95 7.12
N ARG A 305 7.52 -28.92 6.88
CA ARG A 305 6.05 -29.00 6.74
C ARG A 305 5.62 -28.48 5.36
N ARG A 306 5.84 -29.29 4.32
CA ARG A 306 5.18 -29.13 2.99
C ARG A 306 5.44 -27.78 2.30
N TRP A 307 6.62 -27.18 2.46
CA TRP A 307 7.01 -25.96 1.72
C TRP A 307 8.17 -26.22 0.77
N ALA A 308 7.91 -26.34 -0.54
CA ALA A 308 8.93 -26.63 -1.54
C ALA A 308 9.21 -25.43 -2.48
N GLY A 309 9.51 -24.25 -1.93
CA GLY A 309 9.64 -23.03 -2.75
C GLY A 309 10.49 -21.88 -2.21
N ARG A 310 11.00 -21.04 -3.14
CA ARG A 310 11.68 -19.73 -2.96
C ARG A 310 10.70 -18.54 -2.90
N MET A 311 10.77 -17.70 -1.87
CA MET A 311 9.85 -16.59 -1.61
C MET A 311 10.32 -15.28 -2.24
N LEU A 312 9.79 -14.93 -3.41
CA LEU A 312 9.99 -13.61 -3.98
C LEU A 312 8.73 -13.12 -4.67
N PRO A 313 8.20 -11.92 -4.38
CA PRO A 313 7.11 -11.34 -5.17
C PRO A 313 7.52 -11.19 -6.65
N ALA A 314 6.58 -10.99 -7.58
CA ALA A 314 6.93 -10.80 -8.99
C ALA A 314 7.67 -9.48 -9.23
N ALA A 315 7.36 -8.46 -8.42
CA ALA A 315 8.09 -7.21 -8.36
C ALA A 315 8.15 -6.65 -6.93
N THR A 316 9.15 -5.82 -6.66
CA THR A 316 9.25 -5.01 -5.43
C THR A 316 9.28 -3.54 -5.78
N LEU A 317 8.40 -2.76 -5.15
CA LEU A 317 8.37 -1.31 -5.21
C LEU A 317 9.05 -0.73 -3.98
N THR A 318 10.00 0.18 -4.16
CA THR A 318 10.56 1.01 -3.09
C THR A 318 10.16 2.46 -3.30
N ILE A 319 9.41 3.01 -2.37
CA ILE A 319 9.05 4.43 -2.30
C ILE A 319 9.98 5.08 -1.29
N THR A 320 10.83 5.99 -1.72
CA THR A 320 11.70 6.78 -0.83
C THR A 320 11.22 8.22 -0.81
N ILE A 321 10.94 8.71 0.39
CA ILE A 321 10.50 10.07 0.66
C ILE A 321 11.54 10.72 1.56
N SER A 322 12.26 11.71 1.05
CA SER A 322 13.31 12.40 1.80
C SER A 322 12.87 13.82 2.13
N ALA A 323 13.02 14.26 3.38
CA ALA A 323 12.72 15.60 3.84
C ALA A 323 14.01 16.36 4.17
N GLY A 324 14.13 17.58 3.64
CA GLY A 324 15.30 18.44 3.76
C GLY A 324 16.37 18.13 2.71
N GLU A 325 17.25 19.10 2.46
CA GLU A 325 18.42 18.88 1.63
C GLU A 325 19.33 17.83 2.28
N PRO A 326 19.91 16.89 1.50
CA PRO A 326 20.95 16.02 2.02
C PRO A 326 22.01 16.94 2.63
N ALA A 327 22.33 16.76 3.91
CA ALA A 327 23.40 17.54 4.51
C ALA A 327 24.64 17.33 3.65
N ASP A 328 25.17 18.42 3.08
CA ASP A 328 26.54 18.44 2.56
C ASP A 328 27.39 17.76 3.64
N ARG A 329 27.95 16.59 3.32
CA ARG A 329 28.77 15.82 4.27
C ARG A 329 29.98 16.63 4.81
N ASP A 330 30.22 17.81 4.24
CA ASP A 330 31.30 18.75 4.56
C ASP A 330 30.85 20.00 5.35
N ARG A 331 29.59 20.15 5.77
CA ARG A 331 29.24 21.26 6.67
C ARG A 331 29.77 20.97 8.08
N PRO A 332 30.59 21.86 8.67
CA PRO A 332 31.05 21.68 10.03
C PRO A 332 29.85 21.60 10.96
N ARG A 333 29.79 20.55 11.79
CA ARG A 333 28.85 20.47 12.91
C ARG A 333 29.08 21.71 13.77
N TRP A 334 28.07 22.56 13.87
CA TRP A 334 28.06 23.70 14.79
C TRP A 334 27.84 23.28 16.26
N ASP A 335 27.77 21.97 16.53
CA ASP A 335 27.56 21.39 17.86
C ASP A 335 28.86 21.23 18.68
N LEU A 336 29.94 21.90 18.28
CA LEU A 336 31.17 22.02 19.06
C LEU A 336 31.58 23.49 19.12
N VAL A 337 30.82 24.27 19.88
CA VAL A 337 31.32 25.52 20.47
C VAL A 337 31.16 25.37 21.98
N ASP A 338 32.31 25.39 22.66
CA ASP A 338 32.52 25.12 24.09
C ASP A 338 31.58 25.84 25.06
#